data_AF-A0A4R4ZEJ7-F1
#
_entry.id   AF-A0A4R4ZEJ7-F1
#
_cell.length_a   1.000
_cell.length_b   1.000
_cell.length_c   1.000
_cell.angle_alpha   90.00
_cell.angle_beta   90.00
_cell.angle_gamma   90.00
#
_symmetry.space_group_name_H-M   'P 1'
#
loop_
_entity.id
_entity.type
_entity.pdbx_description
1 polymer ?
#
loop_
_entity_poly.entity_id
_entity_poly.type
_entity_poly.pdbx_seq_one_letter_code
_entity_poly.pdbx_strand_id
1 'polypeptide(L)'
;MITHEDMVEAFGDEGLLLMDEEQARGRGFSDADAEVLCQVGLPVRADQVFTTFLPDEPRTGSPVVFKTGNGDVEVFILGGTAGDAGMRYFLDIGSGVVGLLSLDGQAQAEKVNSSLANFVEFLHRIRLRQQALNGDPDAGQDYTEKLWQSLKELDPDAFDSTEAWWSMVLEHLMDRGAIDEARAFLQQRRAEVAEAVSGDEPAAGSGSHRDRFDRALRRLEAQGWDVVDAEDFAAYTDGEGLLSPSAELEDHFGADGSLAKDVAIAWRGGLTSRIQSEFAREGLVVSVPEQDEDEDEDLLDLDADELRKRSDAAMKALFDSVHGLNEPKDGVVTCLATDRPSDLCRIARAFGRLAEHGYIAEPDLWPTPSGGWRQVQERTRPGQEPKAVFWVTQRHTECFDARGNLTDELPLQWAGDRELIAEALAETGLAVAVPEDDGSTFILAPAS
;
A
#
# COMPACT_ATOMS: atom_id res chain seq x y z
N MET A 1 -6.75 -35.50 5.51
CA MET A 1 -7.22 -34.78 6.71
C MET A 1 -5.98 -34.45 7.49
N ILE A 2 -5.81 -33.18 7.79
CA ILE A 2 -4.67 -32.67 8.54
C ILE A 2 -4.62 -33.22 9.96
N THR A 3 -3.40 -33.41 10.48
CA THR A 3 -3.14 -33.87 11.83
C THR A 3 -2.57 -32.76 12.72
N HIS A 4 -2.52 -32.99 14.03
CA HIS A 4 -1.84 -32.09 14.96
C HIS A 4 -0.36 -31.89 14.59
N GLU A 5 0.32 -32.96 14.17
CA GLU A 5 1.75 -32.91 13.83
C GLU A 5 1.99 -31.98 12.63
N ASP A 6 1.13 -32.05 11.60
CA ASP A 6 1.18 -31.14 10.44
C ASP A 6 0.97 -29.67 10.89
N MET A 7 0.02 -29.43 11.78
CA MET A 7 -0.25 -28.08 12.31
C MET A 7 0.92 -27.55 13.16
N VAL A 8 1.54 -28.39 13.98
CA VAL A 8 2.73 -28.03 14.78
C VAL A 8 3.92 -27.75 13.86
N GLU A 9 4.10 -28.51 12.78
CA GLU A 9 5.15 -28.25 11.80
C GLU A 9 4.97 -26.86 11.14
N ALA A 10 3.73 -26.50 10.78
CA ALA A 10 3.44 -25.25 10.09
C ALA A 10 3.43 -24.00 11.01
N PHE A 11 2.92 -24.13 12.24
CA PHE A 11 2.65 -23.00 13.15
C PHE A 11 3.47 -23.01 14.44
N GLY A 12 4.10 -24.14 14.79
CA GLY A 12 4.71 -24.37 16.10
C GLY A 12 3.69 -24.72 17.17
N ASP A 13 4.14 -25.43 18.20
CA ASP A 13 3.28 -25.94 19.29
C ASP A 13 2.60 -24.80 20.07
N GLU A 14 3.34 -23.74 20.41
CA GLU A 14 2.79 -22.53 21.05
C GLU A 14 1.90 -21.69 20.10
N GLY A 15 1.92 -22.00 18.81
CA GLY A 15 1.13 -21.33 17.78
C GLY A 15 -0.26 -21.92 17.60
N LEU A 16 -0.64 -22.94 18.37
CA LEU A 16 -1.93 -23.61 18.28
C LEU A 16 -2.78 -23.38 19.53
N LEU A 17 -4.09 -23.19 19.30
CA LEU A 17 -5.12 -23.12 20.31
C LEU A 17 -5.91 -24.42 20.29
N LEU A 18 -5.79 -25.19 21.38
CA LEU A 18 -6.58 -26.41 21.62
C LEU A 18 -7.72 -26.12 22.60
N MET A 19 -8.86 -26.78 22.39
CA MET A 19 -9.98 -26.78 23.32
C MET A 19 -9.90 -27.96 24.28
N ASP A 20 -10.35 -27.75 25.51
CA ASP A 20 -10.56 -28.83 26.47
C ASP A 20 -11.70 -29.77 26.03
N GLU A 21 -11.49 -31.09 26.19
CA GLU A 21 -12.42 -32.13 25.73
C GLU A 21 -13.77 -32.10 26.49
N GLU A 22 -13.77 -31.77 27.78
CA GLU A 22 -15.00 -31.62 28.57
C GLU A 22 -15.79 -30.40 28.10
N GLN A 23 -15.08 -29.30 27.81
CA GLN A 23 -15.67 -28.10 27.23
C GLN A 23 -16.30 -28.37 25.85
N ALA A 24 -15.62 -29.11 24.97
CA ALA A 24 -16.14 -29.44 23.65
C ALA A 24 -17.43 -30.29 23.73
N ARG A 25 -17.42 -31.33 24.58
CA ARG A 25 -18.62 -32.15 24.84
C ARG A 25 -19.77 -31.35 25.42
N GLY A 26 -19.48 -30.44 26.36
CA GLY A 26 -20.49 -29.60 27.01
C GLY A 26 -21.17 -28.61 26.05
N ARG A 27 -20.52 -28.26 24.94
CA ARG A 27 -21.03 -27.31 23.93
C ARG A 27 -21.83 -27.97 22.80
N GLY A 28 -21.90 -29.30 22.76
CA GLY A 28 -22.72 -30.03 21.79
C GLY A 28 -22.14 -30.09 20.38
N PHE A 29 -20.82 -29.90 20.22
CA PHE A 29 -20.16 -30.11 18.94
C PHE A 29 -20.32 -31.56 18.46
N SER A 30 -20.28 -31.75 17.13
CA SER A 30 -20.17 -33.09 16.56
C SER A 30 -18.85 -33.75 16.98
N ASP A 31 -18.78 -35.09 16.97
CA ASP A 31 -17.54 -35.80 17.31
C ASP A 31 -16.37 -35.36 16.40
N ALA A 32 -16.65 -35.07 15.13
CA ALA A 32 -15.65 -34.62 14.16
C ALA A 32 -15.13 -33.20 14.47
N ASP A 33 -16.02 -32.27 14.80
CA ASP A 33 -15.60 -30.90 15.15
C ASP A 33 -14.88 -30.86 16.50
N ALA A 34 -15.34 -31.67 17.46
CA ALA A 34 -14.67 -31.83 18.75
C ALA A 34 -13.26 -32.42 18.58
N GLU A 35 -13.08 -33.41 17.70
CA GLU A 35 -11.76 -33.95 17.37
C GLU A 35 -10.83 -32.86 16.80
N VAL A 36 -11.31 -32.06 15.85
CA VAL A 36 -10.50 -30.96 15.27
C VAL A 36 -10.12 -29.95 16.35
N LEU A 37 -11.07 -29.48 17.18
CA LEU A 37 -10.79 -28.46 18.20
C LEU A 37 -9.92 -28.96 19.36
N CYS A 38 -10.05 -30.24 19.75
CA CYS A 38 -9.36 -30.78 20.92
C CYS A 38 -8.03 -31.48 20.60
N GLN A 39 -7.89 -32.03 19.38
CA GLN A 39 -6.73 -32.83 19.01
C GLN A 39 -5.89 -32.19 17.93
N VAL A 40 -6.48 -31.50 16.94
CA VAL A 40 -5.73 -30.85 15.83
C VAL A 40 -5.36 -29.41 16.19
N GLY A 41 -6.30 -28.65 16.73
CA GLY A 41 -6.12 -27.26 17.14
C GLY A 41 -6.34 -26.24 16.02
N LEU A 42 -6.57 -24.99 16.42
CA LEU A 42 -6.67 -23.83 15.53
C LEU A 42 -5.37 -23.02 15.61
N PRO A 43 -4.85 -22.47 14.50
CA PRO A 43 -3.68 -21.61 14.58
C PRO A 43 -4.05 -20.31 15.29
N VAL A 44 -3.21 -19.85 16.21
CA VAL A 44 -3.39 -18.55 16.88
C VAL A 44 -3.44 -17.41 15.86
N ARG A 45 -2.66 -17.54 14.77
CA ARG A 45 -2.65 -16.64 13.62
C ARG A 45 -2.24 -17.38 12.35
N ALA A 46 -2.93 -17.10 11.24
CA ALA A 46 -2.54 -17.48 9.90
C ALA A 46 -2.53 -16.23 9.00
N ASP A 47 -1.40 -15.52 9.04
CA ASP A 47 -1.13 -14.29 8.28
C ASP A 47 -2.20 -13.19 8.46
N GLN A 48 -2.80 -12.70 7.38
CA GLN A 48 -3.89 -11.73 7.37
C GLN A 48 -5.26 -12.39 7.30
N VAL A 49 -5.28 -13.69 7.06
CA VAL A 49 -6.50 -14.44 6.77
C VAL A 49 -7.21 -14.85 8.06
N PHE A 50 -6.47 -15.14 9.13
CA PHE A 50 -7.05 -15.57 10.41
C PHE A 50 -6.23 -15.13 11.62
N THR A 51 -6.93 -14.80 12.71
CA THR A 51 -6.35 -14.56 14.04
C THR A 51 -7.36 -14.89 15.14
N THR A 52 -6.87 -15.38 16.27
CA THR A 52 -7.64 -15.56 17.51
C THR A 52 -7.60 -14.32 18.42
N PHE A 53 -6.72 -13.36 18.10
CA PHE A 53 -6.60 -12.10 18.83
C PHE A 53 -7.68 -11.12 18.38
N LEU A 54 -8.75 -11.03 19.16
CA LEU A 54 -9.89 -10.15 18.88
C LEU A 54 -9.94 -9.03 19.94
N PRO A 55 -9.88 -7.75 19.53
CA PRO A 55 -9.93 -6.63 20.47
C PRO A 55 -11.31 -6.52 21.15
N ASP A 56 -12.36 -6.79 20.38
CA ASP A 56 -13.76 -6.58 20.76
C ASP A 56 -14.58 -7.87 20.83
N GLU A 57 -15.67 -7.82 21.60
CA GLU A 57 -16.64 -8.92 21.69
C GLU A 57 -17.47 -9.07 20.39
N PRO A 58 -17.87 -10.30 20.03
CA PRO A 58 -17.59 -11.54 20.72
C PRO A 58 -16.16 -12.06 20.43
N ARG A 59 -15.48 -12.51 21.49
CA ARG A 59 -14.11 -13.07 21.42
C ARG A 59 -14.07 -14.54 21.01
N THR A 60 -12.90 -15.03 20.60
CA THR A 60 -12.65 -16.45 20.34
C THR A 60 -13.01 -17.26 21.57
N GLY A 61 -13.74 -18.36 21.38
CA GLY A 61 -14.23 -19.17 22.50
C GLY A 61 -15.65 -18.83 22.96
N SER A 62 -16.22 -17.72 22.50
CA SER A 62 -17.55 -17.29 22.93
C SER A 62 -18.65 -18.03 22.16
N PRO A 63 -19.66 -18.60 22.86
CA PRO A 63 -20.89 -19.04 22.21
C PRO A 63 -21.80 -17.83 21.95
N VAL A 64 -22.42 -17.79 20.78
CA VAL A 64 -23.34 -16.71 20.37
C VAL A 64 -24.59 -17.33 19.75
N VAL A 65 -25.77 -16.76 20.04
CA VAL A 65 -27.03 -17.21 19.45
C VAL A 65 -27.53 -16.15 18.46
N PHE A 66 -27.65 -16.52 17.19
CA PHE A 66 -28.19 -15.68 16.15
C PHE A 66 -29.67 -15.97 15.92
N LYS A 67 -30.49 -14.92 15.90
CA LYS A 67 -31.90 -15.03 15.52
C LYS A 67 -32.02 -14.89 14.02
N THR A 68 -32.27 -16.00 13.34
CA THR A 68 -32.55 -16.00 11.91
C THR A 68 -34.06 -16.07 11.68
N GLY A 69 -34.52 -15.74 10.47
CA GLY A 69 -35.93 -15.93 10.09
C GLY A 69 -36.41 -17.39 10.19
N ASN A 70 -35.48 -18.35 10.24
CA ASN A 70 -35.74 -19.78 10.32
C ASN A 70 -35.58 -20.36 11.74
N GLY A 71 -35.28 -19.52 12.74
CA GLY A 71 -35.06 -19.92 14.13
C GLY A 71 -33.74 -19.42 14.69
N ASP A 72 -33.48 -19.78 15.94
CA ASP A 72 -32.24 -19.46 16.64
C ASP A 72 -31.14 -20.44 16.19
N VAL A 73 -29.97 -19.92 15.82
CA VAL A 73 -28.79 -20.67 15.41
C VAL A 73 -27.70 -20.43 16.45
N GLU A 74 -27.22 -21.49 17.10
CA GLU A 74 -26.11 -21.40 18.05
C GLU A 74 -24.79 -21.56 17.32
N VAL A 75 -23.90 -20.60 17.51
CA VAL A 75 -22.58 -20.59 16.90
C VAL A 75 -21.48 -20.47 17.95
N PHE A 76 -20.27 -20.83 17.54
CA PHE A 76 -19.07 -20.70 18.35
C PHE A 76 -18.03 -19.85 17.61
N ILE A 77 -17.54 -18.78 18.23
CA ILE A 77 -16.56 -17.88 17.59
C ILE A 77 -15.18 -18.54 17.58
N LEU A 78 -14.63 -18.69 16.37
CA LEU A 78 -13.32 -19.27 16.11
C LEU A 78 -12.22 -18.20 16.14
N GLY A 79 -12.49 -17.02 15.58
CA GLY A 79 -11.49 -15.96 15.40
C GLY A 79 -12.02 -14.83 14.53
N GLY A 80 -11.13 -14.10 13.87
CA GLY A 80 -11.44 -13.04 12.92
C GLY A 80 -10.34 -12.89 11.87
N THR A 81 -10.52 -11.93 10.96
CA THR A 81 -9.51 -11.59 9.95
C THR A 81 -8.46 -10.67 10.58
N ALA A 82 -7.19 -10.80 10.16
CA ALA A 82 -6.14 -9.95 10.70
C ALA A 82 -6.14 -8.60 9.98
N GLY A 83 -6.62 -7.57 10.66
CA GLY A 83 -6.70 -6.19 10.15
C GLY A 83 -8.10 -5.59 10.12
N ASP A 84 -9.13 -6.39 10.41
CA ASP A 84 -10.51 -5.92 10.46
C ASP A 84 -11.16 -6.34 11.79
N ALA A 85 -11.44 -5.35 12.63
CA ALA A 85 -12.01 -5.56 13.95
C ALA A 85 -13.50 -5.96 13.92
N GLY A 86 -14.20 -5.75 12.79
CA GLY A 86 -15.62 -6.03 12.62
C GLY A 86 -15.93 -7.47 12.17
N MET A 87 -14.94 -8.22 11.69
CA MET A 87 -15.15 -9.54 11.08
C MET A 87 -14.86 -10.72 12.04
N ARG A 88 -15.75 -11.72 12.09
CA ARG A 88 -15.63 -12.90 12.97
C ARG A 88 -15.92 -14.22 12.24
N TYR A 89 -15.00 -15.16 12.30
CA TYR A 89 -15.28 -16.55 11.93
C TYR A 89 -16.08 -17.22 13.03
N PHE A 90 -17.13 -17.93 12.62
CA PHE A 90 -17.95 -18.72 13.53
C PHE A 90 -18.17 -20.13 12.98
N LEU A 91 -18.31 -21.08 13.89
CA LEU A 91 -18.76 -22.43 13.62
C LEU A 91 -20.24 -22.56 13.99
N ASP A 92 -21.09 -22.92 13.04
CA ASP A 92 -22.45 -23.37 13.35
C ASP A 92 -22.38 -24.75 14.02
N ILE A 93 -22.78 -24.82 15.29
CA ILE A 93 -22.67 -26.03 16.10
C ILE A 93 -23.56 -27.15 15.54
N GLY A 94 -24.69 -26.81 14.91
CA GLY A 94 -25.64 -27.78 14.39
C GLY A 94 -25.23 -28.40 13.06
N SER A 95 -24.56 -27.62 12.20
CA SER A 95 -24.21 -28.05 10.84
C SER A 95 -22.72 -28.34 10.61
N GLY A 96 -21.83 -27.86 11.49
CA GLY A 96 -20.38 -27.94 11.32
C GLY A 96 -19.83 -26.95 10.28
N VAL A 97 -20.69 -26.12 9.69
CA VAL A 97 -20.32 -25.11 8.68
C VAL A 97 -19.60 -23.96 9.35
N VAL A 98 -18.52 -23.49 8.71
CA VAL A 98 -17.85 -22.24 9.10
C VAL A 98 -18.42 -21.09 8.26
N GLY A 99 -18.78 -20.01 8.94
CA GLY A 99 -19.20 -18.76 8.32
C GLY A 99 -18.34 -17.58 8.76
N LEU A 100 -18.48 -16.48 8.04
CA LEU A 100 -17.90 -15.19 8.39
C LEU A 100 -19.03 -14.23 8.71
N LEU A 101 -18.91 -13.56 9.85
CA LEU A 101 -19.85 -12.57 10.34
C LEU A 101 -19.22 -11.19 10.25
N SER A 102 -19.91 -10.26 9.59
CA SER A 102 -19.63 -8.83 9.69
C SER A 102 -20.48 -8.22 10.80
N LEU A 103 -19.83 -7.52 11.74
CA LEU A 103 -20.46 -6.78 12.83
C LEU A 103 -20.63 -5.29 12.52
N ASP A 104 -20.09 -4.84 11.38
CA ASP A 104 -20.18 -3.44 10.97
C ASP A 104 -21.57 -3.15 10.38
N GLY A 105 -22.38 -2.40 11.11
CA GLY A 105 -23.73 -2.04 10.70
C GLY A 105 -24.75 -3.14 10.98
N GLN A 106 -25.45 -3.60 9.94
CA GLN A 106 -26.38 -4.73 10.08
C GLN A 106 -25.61 -6.03 9.99
N ALA A 107 -25.73 -6.89 11.01
CA ALA A 107 -25.02 -8.15 11.05
C ALA A 107 -25.33 -9.01 9.82
N GLN A 108 -24.30 -9.29 9.03
CA GLN A 108 -24.38 -10.14 7.84
C GLN A 108 -23.49 -11.35 8.04
N ALA A 109 -24.01 -12.52 7.68
CA ALA A 109 -23.28 -13.77 7.75
C ALA A 109 -23.21 -14.41 6.36
N GLU A 110 -22.02 -14.85 5.97
CA GLU A 110 -21.78 -15.61 4.75
C GLU A 110 -21.18 -16.98 5.07
N LYS A 111 -21.51 -17.99 4.25
CA LYS A 111 -20.88 -19.31 4.34
C LYS A 111 -19.47 -19.21 3.79
N VAL A 112 -18.48 -19.59 4.61
CA VAL A 112 -17.07 -19.59 4.18
C VAL A 112 -16.74 -20.91 3.50
N ASN A 113 -17.12 -22.04 4.10
CA ASN A 113 -16.85 -23.37 3.56
C ASN A 113 -17.78 -24.43 4.17
N SER A 114 -17.62 -25.72 3.82
CA SER A 114 -18.58 -26.77 4.21
C SER A 114 -18.32 -27.43 5.58
N SER A 115 -17.13 -27.32 6.18
CA SER A 115 -16.81 -27.95 7.46
C SER A 115 -15.64 -27.31 8.22
N LEU A 116 -15.58 -27.45 9.55
CA LEU A 116 -14.41 -27.01 10.33
C LEU A 116 -13.10 -27.65 9.86
N ALA A 117 -13.11 -28.94 9.55
CA ALA A 117 -11.91 -29.65 9.09
C ALA A 117 -11.33 -29.06 7.80
N ASN A 118 -12.19 -28.73 6.83
CA ASN A 118 -11.77 -28.06 5.60
C ASN A 118 -11.23 -26.65 5.85
N PHE A 119 -11.81 -25.92 6.81
CA PHE A 119 -11.32 -24.60 7.20
C PHE A 119 -9.90 -24.65 7.78
N VAL A 120 -9.62 -25.60 8.68
CA VAL A 120 -8.28 -25.78 9.26
C VAL A 120 -7.26 -26.20 8.20
N GLU A 121 -7.64 -27.12 7.31
CA GLU A 121 -6.81 -27.54 6.17
C GLU A 121 -6.49 -26.33 5.26
N PHE A 122 -7.46 -25.45 5.00
CA PHE A 122 -7.22 -24.20 4.26
C PHE A 122 -6.18 -23.31 4.95
N LEU A 123 -6.34 -23.03 6.25
CA LEU A 123 -5.38 -22.20 7.00
C LEU A 123 -3.96 -22.78 6.96
N HIS A 124 -3.83 -24.10 7.08
CA HIS A 124 -2.56 -24.79 6.96
C HIS A 124 -1.93 -24.62 5.58
N ARG A 125 -2.68 -24.84 4.50
CA ARG A 125 -2.13 -24.72 3.14
C ARG A 125 -1.73 -23.29 2.79
N ILE A 126 -2.47 -22.30 3.31
CA ILE A 126 -2.09 -20.88 3.20
C ILE A 126 -0.75 -20.62 3.91
N ARG A 127 -0.54 -21.21 5.08
CA ARG A 127 0.74 -21.12 5.79
C ARG A 127 1.90 -21.77 5.03
N LEU A 128 1.69 -22.95 4.45
CA LEU A 128 2.70 -23.62 3.62
C LEU A 128 3.07 -22.77 2.39
N ARG A 129 2.08 -22.13 1.74
CA ARG A 129 2.31 -21.18 0.65
C ARG A 129 3.23 -20.05 1.09
N GLN A 130 2.97 -19.43 2.23
CA GLN A 130 3.80 -18.33 2.74
C GLN A 130 5.22 -18.78 3.02
N GLN A 131 5.40 -19.96 3.61
CA GLN A 131 6.72 -20.51 3.87
C GLN A 131 7.49 -20.76 2.56
N ALA A 132 6.81 -21.27 1.53
CA ALA A 132 7.40 -21.48 0.21
C ALA A 132 7.82 -20.16 -0.46
N LEU A 133 6.95 -19.14 -0.43
CA LEU A 133 7.23 -17.81 -1.00
C LEU A 133 8.39 -17.10 -0.31
N ASN A 134 8.56 -17.28 1.01
CA ASN A 134 9.70 -16.73 1.73
C ASN A 134 11.04 -17.38 1.32
N GLY A 135 11.00 -18.56 0.68
CA GLY A 135 12.17 -19.27 0.17
C GLY A 135 12.50 -19.00 -1.30
N ASP A 136 11.48 -18.73 -2.13
CA ASP A 136 11.59 -18.46 -3.57
C ASP A 136 10.42 -17.58 -4.05
N PRO A 137 10.62 -16.28 -4.25
CA PRO A 137 9.57 -15.34 -4.68
C PRO A 137 8.98 -15.67 -6.06
N ASP A 138 9.82 -16.14 -6.99
CA ASP A 138 9.44 -16.36 -8.40
C ASP A 138 8.57 -17.62 -8.58
N ALA A 139 8.44 -18.45 -7.55
CA ALA A 139 7.59 -19.65 -7.56
C ALA A 139 6.10 -19.36 -7.24
N GLY A 140 5.76 -18.10 -6.98
CA GLY A 140 4.51 -17.73 -6.34
C GLY A 140 3.25 -18.00 -7.14
N GLN A 141 3.25 -17.67 -8.43
CA GLN A 141 2.05 -17.81 -9.26
C GLN A 141 1.68 -19.29 -9.47
N ASP A 142 2.66 -20.11 -9.89
CA ASP A 142 2.49 -21.56 -10.08
C ASP A 142 2.06 -22.29 -8.80
N TYR A 143 2.57 -21.85 -7.65
CA TYR A 143 2.17 -22.41 -6.36
C TYR A 143 0.73 -22.01 -6.00
N THR A 144 0.35 -20.76 -6.26
CA THR A 144 -1.00 -20.26 -5.93
C THR A 144 -2.07 -20.92 -6.78
N GLU A 145 -1.80 -21.16 -8.07
CA GLU A 145 -2.70 -21.89 -8.97
C GLU A 145 -2.89 -23.35 -8.51
N LYS A 146 -1.79 -24.04 -8.17
CA LYS A 146 -1.86 -25.41 -7.62
C LYS A 146 -2.62 -25.45 -6.29
N LEU A 147 -2.39 -24.45 -5.44
CA LEU A 147 -3.12 -24.30 -4.18
C LEU A 147 -4.62 -24.13 -4.45
N TRP A 148 -5.00 -23.23 -5.36
CA TRP A 148 -6.39 -23.00 -5.75
C TRP A 148 -7.07 -24.28 -6.24
N GLN A 149 -6.44 -25.01 -7.17
CA GLN A 149 -6.97 -26.29 -7.66
C GLN A 149 -7.16 -27.30 -6.52
N SER A 150 -6.16 -27.42 -5.64
CA SER A 150 -6.22 -28.36 -4.52
C SER A 150 -7.29 -28.03 -3.47
N LEU A 151 -7.60 -26.74 -3.28
CA LEU A 151 -8.63 -26.27 -2.36
C LEU A 151 -10.03 -26.44 -2.97
N LYS A 152 -10.14 -26.23 -4.29
CA LYS A 152 -11.39 -26.47 -5.02
C LYS A 152 -11.77 -27.95 -5.04
N GLU A 153 -10.79 -28.85 -5.12
CA GLU A 153 -11.02 -30.29 -4.95
C GLU A 153 -11.42 -30.67 -3.51
N LEU A 154 -10.87 -29.96 -2.53
CA LEU A 154 -11.15 -30.19 -1.10
C LEU A 154 -12.58 -29.77 -0.72
N ASP A 155 -13.01 -28.59 -1.17
CA ASP A 155 -14.30 -28.01 -0.79
C ASP A 155 -14.93 -27.27 -1.99
N PRO A 156 -15.57 -28.00 -2.94
CA PRO A 156 -16.16 -27.39 -4.13
C PRO A 156 -17.17 -26.28 -3.80
N ASP A 157 -17.97 -26.48 -2.75
CA ASP A 157 -18.97 -25.51 -2.26
C ASP A 157 -18.35 -24.15 -1.92
N ALA A 158 -17.10 -24.11 -1.44
CA ALA A 158 -16.40 -22.88 -1.10
C ALA A 158 -15.96 -22.07 -2.34
N PHE A 159 -16.13 -22.64 -3.54
CA PHE A 159 -15.80 -22.04 -4.85
C PHE A 159 -16.99 -21.99 -5.80
N ASP A 160 -18.22 -22.21 -5.30
CA ASP A 160 -19.44 -22.18 -6.11
C ASP A 160 -19.74 -20.78 -6.69
N SER A 161 -19.10 -19.73 -6.14
CA SER A 161 -19.15 -18.36 -6.63
C SER A 161 -17.75 -17.75 -6.66
N THR A 162 -17.51 -16.82 -7.59
CA THR A 162 -16.33 -15.94 -7.57
C THR A 162 -16.35 -14.99 -6.38
N GLU A 163 -17.54 -14.67 -5.86
CA GLU A 163 -17.73 -13.88 -4.64
C GLU A 163 -17.63 -14.73 -3.35
N ALA A 164 -17.41 -16.05 -3.47
CA ALA A 164 -17.19 -16.87 -2.30
C ALA A 164 -15.88 -16.47 -1.61
N TRP A 165 -15.88 -16.47 -0.28
CA TRP A 165 -14.77 -15.94 0.51
C TRP A 165 -13.41 -16.58 0.17
N TRP A 166 -13.35 -17.90 -0.05
CA TRP A 166 -12.09 -18.57 -0.45
C TRP A 166 -11.57 -18.09 -1.81
N SER A 167 -12.47 -17.84 -2.76
CA SER A 167 -12.14 -17.28 -4.08
C SER A 167 -11.54 -15.88 -3.94
N MET A 168 -12.18 -14.99 -3.18
CA MET A 168 -11.70 -13.62 -2.96
C MET A 168 -10.34 -13.57 -2.25
N VAL A 169 -10.12 -14.42 -1.25
CA VAL A 169 -8.84 -14.49 -0.55
C VAL A 169 -7.73 -14.94 -1.48
N LEU A 170 -7.98 -15.96 -2.31
CA LEU A 170 -6.98 -16.47 -3.24
C LEU A 170 -6.70 -15.47 -4.36
N GLU A 171 -7.70 -14.76 -4.87
CA GLU A 171 -7.54 -13.66 -5.82
C GLU A 171 -6.65 -12.55 -5.23
N HIS A 172 -6.94 -12.11 -4.00
CA HIS A 172 -6.12 -11.12 -3.31
C HIS A 172 -4.67 -11.62 -3.08
N LEU A 173 -4.48 -12.91 -2.83
CA LEU A 173 -3.15 -13.51 -2.67
C LEU A 173 -2.40 -13.65 -4.01
N MET A 174 -3.11 -13.84 -5.12
CA MET A 174 -2.54 -13.83 -6.48
C MET A 174 -2.10 -12.43 -6.88
N ASP A 175 -2.94 -11.42 -6.66
CA ASP A 175 -2.61 -10.02 -6.92
C ASP A 175 -1.40 -9.55 -6.11
N ARG A 176 -1.26 -10.03 -4.87
CA ARG A 176 -0.07 -9.77 -4.05
C ARG A 176 1.22 -10.37 -4.61
N GLY A 177 1.15 -11.53 -5.27
CA GLY A 177 2.32 -12.13 -5.91
C GLY A 177 2.90 -11.20 -6.97
N ALA A 178 2.04 -10.68 -7.85
CA ALA A 178 2.44 -9.70 -8.86
C ALA A 178 2.96 -8.38 -8.25
N ILE A 179 2.33 -7.89 -7.17
CA ILE A 179 2.75 -6.67 -6.47
C ILE A 179 4.11 -6.85 -5.77
N ASP A 180 4.36 -8.00 -5.15
CA ASP A 180 5.60 -8.28 -4.43
C ASP A 180 6.75 -8.59 -5.40
N GLU A 181 6.50 -9.26 -6.54
CA GLU A 181 7.45 -9.43 -7.65
C GLU A 181 7.84 -8.08 -8.27
N ALA A 182 6.86 -7.23 -8.59
CA ALA A 182 7.11 -5.88 -9.08
C ALA A 182 7.89 -5.05 -8.05
N ARG A 183 7.60 -5.22 -6.75
CA ARG A 183 8.34 -4.54 -5.67
C ARG A 183 9.78 -5.05 -5.57
N ALA A 184 10.02 -6.36 -5.63
CA ALA A 184 11.35 -6.96 -5.55
C ALA A 184 12.21 -6.51 -6.73
N PHE A 185 11.65 -6.50 -7.95
CA PHE A 185 12.29 -5.99 -9.14
C PHE A 185 12.67 -4.50 -9.00
N LEU A 186 11.73 -3.65 -8.55
CA LEU A 186 11.99 -2.23 -8.33
C LEU A 186 13.00 -1.99 -7.19
N GLN A 187 13.00 -2.80 -6.13
CA GLN A 187 13.98 -2.72 -5.05
C GLN A 187 15.38 -3.13 -5.50
N GLN A 188 15.50 -4.20 -6.30
CA GLN A 188 16.77 -4.61 -6.91
C GLN A 188 17.32 -3.50 -7.81
N ARG A 189 16.50 -2.93 -8.68
CA ARG A 189 16.89 -1.80 -9.54
C ARG A 189 17.31 -0.58 -8.74
N ARG A 190 16.59 -0.24 -7.66
CA ARG A 190 16.99 0.83 -6.73
C ARG A 190 18.34 0.55 -6.07
N ALA A 191 18.62 -0.69 -5.70
CA ALA A 191 19.90 -1.05 -5.06
C ALA A 191 21.07 -0.94 -6.05
N GLU A 192 20.90 -1.43 -7.28
CA GLU A 192 21.89 -1.34 -8.34
C GLU A 192 22.21 0.12 -8.70
N VAL A 193 21.18 0.98 -8.79
CA VAL A 193 21.39 2.41 -9.07
C VAL A 193 21.94 3.15 -7.85
N ALA A 194 21.47 2.88 -6.63
CA ALA A 194 22.02 3.51 -5.42
C ALA A 194 23.51 3.20 -5.24
N GLU A 195 23.96 1.98 -5.58
CA GLU A 195 25.37 1.63 -5.58
C GLU A 195 26.15 2.42 -6.65
N ALA A 196 25.57 2.62 -7.84
CA ALA A 196 26.14 3.44 -8.91
C ALA A 196 26.17 4.96 -8.58
N VAL A 197 25.23 5.44 -7.76
CA VAL A 197 25.08 6.86 -7.39
C VAL A 197 25.86 7.22 -6.10
N SER A 198 26.35 6.24 -5.34
CA SER A 198 27.04 6.42 -4.04
C SER A 198 28.41 7.14 -4.05
N GLY A 199 28.77 7.86 -5.12
CA GLY A 199 29.85 8.84 -5.09
C GLY A 199 29.53 10.03 -4.18
N ASP A 200 30.52 10.84 -3.81
CA ASP A 200 30.32 12.11 -3.07
C ASP A 200 29.36 13.04 -3.83
N GLU A 201 28.04 12.83 -3.65
CA GLU A 201 27.03 13.68 -4.27
C GLU A 201 27.02 15.02 -3.53
N PRO A 202 27.14 16.13 -4.28
CA PRO A 202 27.05 17.45 -3.68
C PRO A 202 25.66 17.66 -3.06
N ALA A 203 25.58 18.40 -1.96
CA ALA A 203 24.34 18.65 -1.23
C ALA A 203 23.21 19.14 -2.15
N ALA A 204 21.99 18.67 -1.91
CA ALA A 204 20.80 19.03 -2.68
C ALA A 204 20.69 20.56 -2.84
N GLY A 205 20.44 21.03 -4.06
CA GLY A 205 20.35 22.46 -4.37
C GLY A 205 21.68 23.20 -4.59
N SER A 206 22.84 22.53 -4.52
CA SER A 206 24.13 23.13 -4.89
C SER A 206 24.49 22.92 -6.37
N GLY A 207 25.31 23.81 -6.95
CA GLY A 207 25.70 23.75 -8.37
C GLY A 207 24.81 24.57 -9.31
N SER A 208 25.12 24.51 -10.61
CA SER A 208 24.36 25.22 -11.64
C SER A 208 22.94 24.66 -11.80
N HIS A 209 22.04 25.35 -12.52
CA HIS A 209 20.73 24.79 -12.84
C HIS A 209 20.87 23.51 -13.68
N ARG A 210 21.87 23.45 -14.57
CA ARG A 210 22.18 22.25 -15.35
C ARG A 210 22.55 21.06 -14.46
N ASP A 211 23.46 21.25 -13.51
CA ASP A 211 23.86 20.17 -12.59
C ASP A 211 22.67 19.66 -11.76
N ARG A 212 21.79 20.58 -11.36
CA ARG A 212 20.55 20.30 -10.62
C ARG A 212 19.54 19.54 -11.46
N PHE A 213 19.39 19.92 -12.72
CA PHE A 213 18.51 19.24 -13.69
C PHE A 213 18.97 17.80 -13.92
N ASP A 214 20.27 17.61 -14.16
CA ASP A 214 20.85 16.28 -14.41
C ASP A 214 20.76 15.38 -13.17
N ARG A 215 20.89 15.93 -11.95
CA ARG A 215 20.65 15.17 -10.71
C ARG A 215 19.19 14.77 -10.54
N ALA A 216 18.25 15.64 -10.86
CA ALA A 216 16.82 15.30 -10.80
C ALA A 216 16.50 14.13 -11.76
N LEU A 217 17.05 14.13 -12.97
CA LEU A 217 16.92 13.01 -13.91
C LEU A 217 17.53 11.73 -13.36
N ARG A 218 18.76 11.76 -12.82
CA ARG A 218 19.39 10.57 -12.22
C ARG A 218 18.59 10.01 -11.03
N ARG A 219 17.96 10.86 -10.23
CA ARG A 219 17.07 10.43 -9.14
C ARG A 219 15.83 9.72 -9.67
N LEU A 220 15.26 10.19 -10.77
CA LEU A 220 14.15 9.52 -11.45
C LEU A 220 14.61 8.18 -12.03
N GLU A 221 15.80 8.11 -12.64
CA GLU A 221 16.40 6.85 -13.11
C GLU A 221 16.57 5.84 -11.97
N ALA A 222 17.04 6.28 -10.81
CA ALA A 222 17.13 5.45 -9.60
C ALA A 222 15.78 4.93 -9.10
N GLN A 223 14.68 5.60 -9.49
CA GLN A 223 13.31 5.19 -9.16
C GLN A 223 12.67 4.32 -10.24
N GLY A 224 13.41 3.95 -11.29
CA GLY A 224 12.95 3.10 -12.37
C GLY A 224 12.43 3.85 -13.60
N TRP A 225 12.71 5.15 -13.73
CA TRP A 225 12.46 5.87 -14.98
C TRP A 225 13.59 5.64 -15.99
N ASP A 226 13.28 5.54 -17.28
CA ASP A 226 14.28 5.52 -18.34
C ASP A 226 14.32 6.89 -19.03
N VAL A 227 15.49 7.53 -19.00
CA VAL A 227 15.73 8.77 -19.75
C VAL A 227 16.22 8.40 -21.14
N VAL A 228 15.39 8.67 -22.14
CA VAL A 228 15.60 8.29 -23.55
C VAL A 228 15.62 9.52 -24.45
N ASP A 229 16.12 9.36 -25.67
CA ASP A 229 16.00 10.41 -26.68
C ASP A 229 14.60 10.44 -27.33
N ALA A 230 14.34 11.45 -28.16
CA ALA A 230 13.04 11.64 -28.79
C ALA A 230 12.68 10.54 -29.81
N GLU A 231 13.68 9.88 -30.42
CA GLU A 231 13.46 8.79 -31.36
C GLU A 231 13.03 7.53 -30.61
N ASP A 232 13.75 7.18 -29.55
CA ASP A 232 13.41 6.06 -28.66
C ASP A 232 12.07 6.30 -27.97
N PHE A 233 11.80 7.52 -27.47
CA PHE A 233 10.52 7.86 -26.88
C PHE A 233 9.35 7.68 -27.87
N ALA A 234 9.55 7.98 -29.15
CA ALA A 234 8.52 7.75 -30.17
C ALA A 234 8.35 6.25 -30.52
N ALA A 235 9.42 5.46 -30.40
CA ALA A 235 9.42 4.04 -30.73
C ALA A 235 8.82 3.14 -29.63
N TYR A 236 9.01 3.49 -28.35
CA TYR A 236 8.57 2.68 -27.20
C TYR A 236 7.20 3.10 -26.68
N THR A 237 6.11 2.61 -27.29
CA THR A 237 4.74 2.96 -26.90
C THR A 237 4.24 2.24 -25.65
N ASP A 238 4.73 1.02 -25.40
CA ASP A 238 4.21 0.15 -24.34
C ASP A 238 5.07 0.24 -23.06
N GLY A 239 6.11 1.08 -23.08
CA GLY A 239 7.00 1.28 -21.94
C GLY A 239 6.41 2.27 -20.94
N GLU A 240 6.57 1.97 -19.66
CA GLU A 240 6.26 2.90 -18.58
C GLU A 240 7.51 3.56 -18.01
N GLY A 241 7.32 4.76 -17.44
CA GLY A 241 8.41 5.48 -16.77
C GLY A 241 9.42 6.06 -17.75
N LEU A 242 9.01 6.48 -18.95
CA LEU A 242 9.93 7.10 -19.91
C LEU A 242 9.97 8.61 -19.71
N LEU A 243 11.16 9.21 -19.81
CA LEU A 243 11.37 10.65 -19.90
C LEU A 243 12.20 10.97 -21.14
N SER A 244 11.78 11.98 -21.90
CA SER A 244 12.55 12.52 -23.02
C SER A 244 12.67 14.04 -22.88
N PRO A 245 13.79 14.54 -22.35
CA PRO A 245 14.13 15.96 -22.42
C PRO A 245 14.18 16.45 -23.88
N SER A 246 13.94 17.75 -24.11
CA SER A 246 14.07 18.38 -25.44
C SER A 246 15.40 18.04 -26.12
N ALA A 247 15.40 17.74 -27.42
CA ALA A 247 16.64 17.51 -28.19
C ALA A 247 17.55 18.77 -28.23
N GLU A 248 16.98 19.95 -28.02
CA GLU A 248 17.69 21.23 -27.96
C GLU A 248 18.13 21.58 -26.53
N LEU A 249 18.22 20.61 -25.61
CA LEU A 249 18.41 20.83 -24.17
C LEU A 249 19.52 21.84 -23.82
N GLU A 250 20.65 21.79 -24.52
CA GLU A 250 21.79 22.70 -24.31
C GLU A 250 21.44 24.17 -24.59
N ASP A 251 20.51 24.45 -25.51
CA ASP A 251 20.09 25.81 -25.88
C ASP A 251 19.15 26.45 -24.84
N HIS A 252 18.77 25.70 -23.81
CA HIS A 252 17.98 26.17 -22.67
C HIS A 252 18.84 26.62 -21.48
N PHE A 253 20.13 26.28 -21.47
CA PHE A 253 21.06 26.67 -20.42
C PHE A 253 22.04 27.74 -20.92
N GLY A 254 22.34 28.72 -20.07
CA GLY A 254 23.42 29.67 -20.29
C GLY A 254 24.79 29.00 -20.14
N ALA A 255 25.84 29.71 -20.56
CA ALA A 255 27.21 29.20 -20.47
C ALA A 255 27.70 28.96 -19.02
N ASP A 256 27.03 29.55 -18.04
CA ASP A 256 27.25 29.34 -16.60
C ASP A 256 26.38 28.21 -16.02
N GLY A 257 25.63 27.51 -16.86
CA GLY A 257 24.69 26.46 -16.48
C GLY A 257 23.40 26.97 -15.85
N SER A 258 23.12 28.29 -15.89
CA SER A 258 21.83 28.83 -15.48
C SER A 258 20.73 28.48 -16.50
N LEU A 259 19.58 28.02 -16.03
CA LEU A 259 18.40 27.79 -16.86
C LEU A 259 17.87 29.12 -17.41
N ALA A 260 18.09 29.34 -18.71
CA ALA A 260 17.75 30.58 -19.41
C ALA A 260 16.39 30.53 -20.12
N LYS A 261 15.89 29.32 -20.42
CA LYS A 261 14.58 29.07 -21.04
C LYS A 261 13.93 27.85 -20.41
N ASP A 262 12.60 27.82 -20.41
CA ASP A 262 11.82 26.68 -19.97
C ASP A 262 12.18 25.41 -20.77
N VAL A 263 12.36 24.28 -20.10
CA VAL A 263 12.69 22.99 -20.73
C VAL A 263 11.46 22.10 -20.72
N ALA A 264 10.98 21.75 -21.91
CA ALA A 264 9.96 20.72 -22.08
C ALA A 264 10.57 19.32 -21.89
N ILE A 265 9.87 18.48 -21.15
CA ILE A 265 10.22 17.08 -20.89
C ILE A 265 8.98 16.25 -21.22
N ALA A 266 9.06 15.46 -22.28
CA ALA A 266 8.02 14.48 -22.57
C ALA A 266 8.12 13.34 -21.54
N TRP A 267 6.98 12.83 -21.11
CA TRP A 267 6.89 11.72 -20.16
C TRP A 267 5.86 10.70 -20.63
N ARG A 268 6.07 9.42 -20.32
CA ARG A 268 5.11 8.33 -20.57
C ARG A 268 5.09 7.36 -19.39
N GLY A 269 3.90 7.06 -18.89
CA GLY A 269 3.68 6.23 -17.70
C GLY A 269 4.17 6.90 -16.40
N GLY A 270 3.92 6.24 -15.27
CA GLY A 270 4.26 6.76 -13.95
C GLY A 270 3.44 7.98 -13.51
N LEU A 271 3.84 8.57 -12.38
CA LEU A 271 3.15 9.70 -11.75
C LEU A 271 3.91 11.00 -11.99
N THR A 272 3.26 12.02 -12.54
CA THR A 272 3.84 13.35 -12.77
C THR A 272 4.21 14.07 -11.47
N SER A 273 3.51 13.78 -10.37
CA SER A 273 3.85 14.24 -9.02
C SER A 273 5.25 13.82 -8.58
N ARG A 274 5.71 12.63 -9.00
CA ARG A 274 7.08 12.16 -8.74
C ARG A 274 8.10 12.97 -9.54
N ILE A 275 7.83 13.24 -10.81
CA ILE A 275 8.69 14.11 -11.63
C ILE A 275 8.80 15.49 -10.96
N GLN A 276 7.66 16.08 -10.58
CA GLN A 276 7.64 17.39 -9.93
C GLN A 276 8.43 17.40 -8.60
N SER A 277 8.28 16.34 -7.80
CA SER A 277 8.94 16.19 -6.50
C SER A 277 10.45 16.04 -6.60
N GLU A 278 10.96 15.23 -7.54
CA GLU A 278 12.40 15.05 -7.72
C GLU A 278 13.09 16.31 -8.24
N PHE A 279 12.43 17.07 -9.12
CA PHE A 279 12.93 18.37 -9.53
C PHE A 279 12.89 19.40 -8.40
N ALA A 280 11.84 19.39 -7.58
CA ALA A 280 11.72 20.28 -6.43
C ALA A 280 12.82 20.05 -5.38
N ARG A 281 13.30 18.81 -5.21
CA ARG A 281 14.47 18.48 -4.36
C ARG A 281 15.75 19.16 -4.81
N GLU A 282 15.89 19.37 -6.10
CA GLU A 282 17.01 20.12 -6.70
C GLU A 282 16.70 21.62 -6.82
N GLY A 283 15.60 22.09 -6.21
CA GLY A 283 15.19 23.49 -6.23
C GLY A 283 14.82 23.99 -7.62
N LEU A 284 14.30 23.10 -8.48
CA LEU A 284 13.78 23.41 -9.80
C LEU A 284 12.26 23.31 -9.78
N VAL A 285 11.59 24.25 -10.45
CA VAL A 285 10.13 24.26 -10.54
C VAL A 285 9.71 23.59 -11.83
N VAL A 286 8.96 22.49 -11.73
CA VAL A 286 8.35 21.83 -12.88
C VAL A 286 6.86 22.13 -12.90
N SER A 287 6.38 22.65 -14.03
CA SER A 287 4.98 22.79 -14.33
C SER A 287 4.45 21.48 -14.89
N VAL A 288 3.47 20.88 -14.22
CA VAL A 288 2.72 19.74 -14.72
C VAL A 288 1.47 20.28 -15.42
N PRO A 289 1.09 19.80 -16.62
CA PRO A 289 -0.17 20.20 -17.23
C PRO A 289 -1.31 19.87 -16.26
N GLU A 290 -2.29 20.76 -16.16
CA GLU A 290 -3.54 20.44 -15.47
C GLU A 290 -4.03 19.13 -16.07
N GLN A 291 -4.15 18.09 -15.23
CA GLN A 291 -4.87 16.91 -15.66
C GLN A 291 -6.26 17.42 -16.00
N ASP A 292 -6.76 17.10 -17.20
CA ASP A 292 -8.15 17.36 -17.52
C ASP A 292 -8.93 16.89 -16.29
N GLU A 293 -9.60 17.83 -15.60
CA GLU A 293 -10.53 17.52 -14.53
C GLU A 293 -11.56 16.64 -15.24
N ASP A 294 -11.31 15.32 -15.25
CA ASP A 294 -12.16 14.31 -15.88
C ASP A 294 -13.54 14.67 -15.39
N GLU A 295 -14.37 15.20 -16.30
CA GLU A 295 -15.54 16.03 -16.01
C GLU A 295 -16.07 15.70 -14.63
N ASP A 296 -15.77 16.55 -13.63
CA ASP A 296 -16.33 16.46 -12.28
C ASP A 296 -17.85 16.68 -12.42
N GLU A 297 -18.52 15.69 -13.02
CA GLU A 297 -19.95 15.51 -13.04
C GLU A 297 -20.35 15.50 -11.58
N ASP A 298 -21.00 16.60 -11.17
CA ASP A 298 -21.43 16.94 -9.82
C ASP A 298 -21.39 15.73 -8.88
N LEU A 299 -20.23 15.50 -8.24
CA LEU A 299 -20.07 14.45 -7.21
C LEU A 299 -21.07 14.65 -6.06
N LEU A 300 -21.62 15.86 -5.96
CA LEU A 300 -22.67 16.27 -5.04
C LEU A 300 -24.04 15.62 -5.32
N ASP A 301 -24.27 15.14 -6.55
CA ASP A 301 -25.53 14.51 -6.97
C ASP A 301 -25.48 12.97 -6.94
N LEU A 302 -24.30 12.38 -6.72
CA LEU A 302 -24.13 10.93 -6.59
C LEU A 302 -24.60 10.43 -5.23
N ASP A 303 -25.22 9.26 -5.20
CA ASP A 303 -25.50 8.59 -3.93
C ASP A 303 -24.23 7.98 -3.31
N ALA A 304 -24.34 7.54 -2.05
CA ALA A 304 -23.20 7.02 -1.30
C ALA A 304 -22.57 5.77 -1.93
N ASP A 305 -23.36 4.95 -2.64
CA ASP A 305 -22.87 3.72 -3.27
C ASP A 305 -22.12 4.05 -4.57
N GLU A 306 -22.62 5.01 -5.36
CA GLU A 306 -21.95 5.53 -6.54
C GLU A 306 -20.64 6.25 -6.18
N LEU A 307 -20.65 7.07 -5.13
CA LEU A 307 -19.46 7.72 -4.60
C LEU A 307 -18.39 6.69 -4.18
N ARG A 308 -18.82 5.63 -3.48
CA ARG A 308 -17.92 4.54 -3.07
C ARG A 308 -17.32 3.83 -4.29
N LYS A 309 -18.15 3.52 -5.29
CA LYS A 309 -17.69 2.86 -6.53
C LYS A 309 -16.70 3.73 -7.32
N ARG A 310 -16.94 5.05 -7.41
CA ARG A 310 -15.99 5.98 -8.05
C ARG A 310 -14.69 6.08 -7.25
N SER A 311 -14.76 6.15 -5.92
CA SER A 311 -13.57 6.13 -5.05
C SER A 311 -12.74 4.84 -5.23
N ASP A 312 -13.39 3.67 -5.25
CA ASP A 312 -12.71 2.39 -5.44
C ASP A 312 -12.07 2.30 -6.84
N ALA A 313 -12.75 2.80 -7.88
CA ALA A 313 -12.21 2.86 -9.24
C ALA A 313 -11.00 3.82 -9.33
N ALA A 314 -11.07 4.99 -8.71
CA ALA A 314 -9.97 5.95 -8.66
C ALA A 314 -8.76 5.40 -7.89
N MET A 315 -9.01 4.73 -6.76
CA MET A 315 -7.98 4.02 -6.01
C MET A 315 -7.33 2.91 -6.84
N LYS A 316 -8.13 2.09 -7.53
CA LYS A 316 -7.62 1.05 -8.42
C LYS A 316 -6.77 1.66 -9.52
N ALA A 317 -7.24 2.71 -10.20
CA ALA A 317 -6.48 3.38 -11.25
C ALA A 317 -5.16 3.97 -10.74
N LEU A 318 -5.13 4.51 -9.52
CA LEU A 318 -3.92 5.00 -8.88
C LEU A 318 -2.94 3.87 -8.56
N PHE A 319 -3.43 2.75 -8.01
CA PHE A 319 -2.61 1.56 -7.77
C PHE A 319 -2.07 0.98 -9.07
N ASP A 320 -2.92 0.81 -10.07
CA ASP A 320 -2.55 0.35 -11.40
C ASP A 320 -1.48 1.29 -12.00
N SER A 321 -1.60 2.61 -11.87
CA SER A 321 -0.59 3.58 -12.35
C SER A 321 0.74 3.51 -11.60
N VAL A 322 0.74 3.15 -10.32
CA VAL A 322 1.95 3.02 -9.49
C VAL A 322 2.68 1.71 -9.76
N HIS A 323 1.91 0.68 -10.14
CA HIS A 323 2.41 -0.67 -10.43
C HIS A 323 2.59 -0.96 -11.92
N GLY A 324 2.21 -0.01 -12.76
CA GLY A 324 2.32 -0.08 -14.20
C GLY A 324 1.40 -1.06 -14.90
N LEU A 325 0.13 -1.03 -14.50
CA LEU A 325 -0.93 -1.90 -14.99
C LEU A 325 -1.93 -1.16 -15.91
N ASN A 326 -1.78 0.15 -16.10
CA ASN A 326 -2.64 0.96 -16.97
C ASN A 326 -2.01 1.17 -18.35
N GLU A 327 -2.83 1.53 -19.35
CA GLU A 327 -2.30 2.11 -20.58
C GLU A 327 -1.53 3.40 -20.20
N PRO A 328 -0.23 3.51 -20.54
CA PRO A 328 0.59 4.58 -20.02
C PRO A 328 0.13 5.91 -20.58
N LYS A 329 -0.36 6.79 -19.70
CA LYS A 329 -0.60 8.20 -20.07
C LYS A 329 0.73 8.82 -20.51
N ASP A 330 0.69 9.67 -21.53
CA ASP A 330 1.83 10.48 -21.91
C ASP A 330 1.47 11.97 -21.94
N GLY A 331 2.50 12.80 -21.90
CA GLY A 331 2.33 14.24 -21.87
C GLY A 331 3.66 14.98 -21.84
N VAL A 332 3.59 16.28 -21.56
CA VAL A 332 4.77 17.14 -21.46
C VAL A 332 4.70 17.91 -20.15
N VAL A 333 5.73 17.77 -19.32
CA VAL A 333 5.97 18.69 -18.19
C VAL A 333 7.01 19.73 -18.58
N THR A 334 7.02 20.88 -17.91
CA THR A 334 7.92 21.99 -18.25
C THR A 334 8.73 22.41 -17.03
N CYS A 335 10.05 22.22 -17.05
CA CYS A 335 10.95 22.80 -16.06
C CYS A 335 11.10 24.30 -16.34
N LEU A 336 10.59 25.15 -15.45
CA LEU A 336 10.49 26.59 -15.62
C LEU A 336 11.80 27.31 -15.33
N ALA A 337 12.18 28.26 -16.20
CA ALA A 337 13.27 29.20 -15.98
C ALA A 337 12.85 30.32 -15.01
N THR A 338 12.69 29.97 -13.74
CA THR A 338 12.27 30.87 -12.67
C THR A 338 13.27 30.86 -11.52
N ASP A 339 13.44 32.03 -10.88
CA ASP A 339 14.18 32.19 -9.63
C ASP A 339 13.30 32.05 -8.38
N ARG A 340 11.96 32.05 -8.57
CA ARG A 340 10.99 31.92 -7.50
C ARG A 340 10.78 30.44 -7.17
N PRO A 341 11.11 29.99 -5.94
CA PRO A 341 10.81 28.63 -5.53
C PRO A 341 9.30 28.46 -5.31
N SER A 342 8.77 27.29 -5.68
CA SER A 342 7.40 26.89 -5.32
C SER A 342 7.29 26.48 -3.84
N ASP A 343 6.08 26.28 -3.33
CA ASP A 343 5.90 25.65 -2.01
C ASP A 343 6.51 24.25 -1.99
N LEU A 344 6.35 23.45 -3.05
CA LEU A 344 6.94 22.12 -3.15
C LEU A 344 8.49 22.16 -3.04
N CYS A 345 9.15 23.16 -3.64
CA CYS A 345 10.60 23.36 -3.48
C CYS A 345 10.98 23.67 -2.02
N ARG A 346 10.15 24.47 -1.32
CA ARG A 346 10.35 24.80 0.10
C ARG A 346 10.18 23.56 0.98
N ILE A 347 9.13 22.77 0.73
CA ILE A 347 8.87 21.50 1.45
C ILE A 347 10.01 20.51 1.21
N ALA A 348 10.43 20.32 -0.04
CA ALA A 348 11.53 19.41 -0.38
C ALA A 348 12.85 19.80 0.30
N ARG A 349 13.11 21.10 0.46
CA ARG A 349 14.26 21.60 1.24
C ARG A 349 14.13 21.26 2.74
N ALA A 350 12.95 21.42 3.33
CA ALA A 350 12.72 21.02 4.72
C ALA A 350 12.94 19.50 4.89
N PHE A 351 12.46 18.71 3.94
CA PHE A 351 12.62 17.26 3.94
C PHE A 351 14.08 16.84 3.78
N GLY A 352 14.86 17.52 2.93
CA GLY A 352 16.30 17.32 2.83
C GLY A 352 17.01 17.50 4.17
N ARG A 353 16.66 18.53 4.94
CA ARG A 353 17.20 18.75 6.29
C ARG A 353 16.78 17.66 7.27
N LEU A 354 15.51 17.25 7.25
CA LEU A 354 15.05 16.15 8.10
C LEU A 354 15.76 14.83 7.77
N ALA A 355 16.06 14.58 6.49
CA ALA A 355 16.84 13.42 6.08
C ALA A 355 18.27 13.43 6.66
N GLU A 356 18.91 14.59 6.80
CA GLU A 356 20.20 14.74 7.51
C GLU A 356 20.11 14.33 8.99
N HIS A 357 18.92 14.41 9.59
CA HIS A 357 18.61 13.94 10.94
C HIS A 357 18.11 12.47 10.99
N GLY A 358 18.18 11.76 9.86
CA GLY A 358 17.80 10.35 9.75
C GLY A 358 16.29 10.10 9.60
N TYR A 359 15.51 11.11 9.20
CA TYR A 359 14.10 10.91 8.88
C TYR A 359 13.94 10.33 7.47
N ILE A 360 12.91 9.50 7.32
CA ILE A 360 12.32 9.18 6.03
C ILE A 360 11.38 10.33 5.67
N ALA A 361 11.92 11.36 5.00
CA ALA A 361 11.21 12.58 4.63
C ALA A 361 10.95 12.60 3.11
N GLU A 362 9.80 12.09 2.69
CA GLU A 362 9.53 11.75 1.29
C GLU A 362 8.25 12.44 0.80
N PRO A 363 8.32 13.26 -0.27
CA PRO A 363 7.13 13.74 -0.94
C PRO A 363 6.42 12.57 -1.63
N ASP A 364 5.09 12.58 -1.64
CA ASP A 364 4.32 11.61 -2.43
C ASP A 364 4.79 10.14 -2.23
N LEU A 365 4.91 9.73 -0.95
CA LEU A 365 5.58 8.47 -0.63
C LEU A 365 4.79 7.27 -1.14
N TRP A 366 3.46 7.32 -1.03
CA TRP A 366 2.57 6.21 -1.39
C TRP A 366 1.15 6.70 -1.68
N PRO A 367 0.35 5.97 -2.49
CA PRO A 367 -1.07 6.26 -2.71
C PRO A 367 -1.92 6.42 -1.45
N THR A 368 -1.65 5.60 -0.43
CA THR A 368 -2.44 5.55 0.81
C THR A 368 -1.57 5.73 2.05
N PRO A 369 -2.14 6.26 3.16
CA PRO A 369 -1.39 6.41 4.41
C PRO A 369 -0.88 5.07 4.94
N SER A 370 -1.69 4.02 4.87
CA SER A 370 -1.33 2.69 5.36
C SER A 370 -0.16 2.07 4.59
N GLY A 371 -0.10 2.26 3.27
CA GLY A 371 1.04 1.80 2.47
C GLY A 371 2.30 2.67 2.68
N GLY A 372 2.14 3.98 2.89
CA GLY A 372 3.24 4.86 3.30
C GLY A 372 3.85 4.44 4.64
N TRP A 373 3.01 4.14 5.63
CA TRP A 373 3.47 3.63 6.93
C TRP A 373 4.13 2.26 6.84
N ARG A 374 3.65 1.37 5.95
CA ARG A 374 4.34 0.10 5.66
C ARG A 374 5.75 0.34 5.11
N GLN A 375 5.92 1.26 4.15
CA GLN A 375 7.24 1.64 3.63
C GLN A 375 8.15 2.19 4.72
N VAL A 376 7.62 3.02 5.62
CA VAL A 376 8.38 3.55 6.77
C VAL A 376 8.83 2.41 7.68
N GLN A 377 7.97 1.45 8.00
CA GLN A 377 8.30 0.30 8.83
C GLN A 377 9.38 -0.59 8.19
N GLU A 378 9.26 -0.87 6.89
CA GLU A 378 10.24 -1.67 6.14
C GLU A 378 11.63 -1.02 6.12
N ARG A 379 11.70 0.32 6.07
CA ARG A 379 12.96 1.09 6.07
C ARG A 379 13.49 1.38 7.48
N THR A 380 12.67 1.24 8.51
CA THR A 380 13.06 1.45 9.91
C THR A 380 13.81 0.22 10.42
N ARG A 381 15.01 0.41 11.00
CA ARG A 381 15.80 -0.73 11.48
C ARG A 381 15.09 -1.42 12.65
N PRO A 382 15.21 -2.75 12.79
CA PRO A 382 14.63 -3.47 13.93
C PRO A 382 15.07 -2.87 15.27
N GLY A 383 14.09 -2.58 16.14
CA GLY A 383 14.30 -1.98 17.46
C GLY A 383 14.49 -0.47 17.48
N GLN A 384 14.36 0.23 16.35
CA GLN A 384 14.30 1.69 16.29
C GLN A 384 12.85 2.16 16.19
N GLU A 385 12.56 3.30 16.80
CA GLU A 385 11.30 4.01 16.56
C GLU A 385 11.32 4.64 15.16
N PRO A 386 10.19 4.61 14.44
CA PRO A 386 10.11 5.22 13.12
C PRO A 386 10.30 6.74 13.19
N LYS A 387 11.11 7.27 12.28
CA LYS A 387 11.26 8.71 12.05
C LYS A 387 10.86 9.00 10.62
N ALA A 388 9.70 9.63 10.43
CA ALA A 388 9.17 9.86 9.10
C ALA A 388 8.34 11.13 9.03
N VAL A 389 8.34 11.77 7.86
CA VAL A 389 7.41 12.84 7.49
C VAL A 389 7.08 12.68 6.01
N PHE A 390 5.81 12.52 5.66
CA PHE A 390 5.41 12.33 4.26
C PHE A 390 3.95 12.74 4.04
N TRP A 391 3.55 12.87 2.78
CA TRP A 391 2.15 12.89 2.37
C TRP A 391 1.89 11.81 1.32
N VAL A 392 0.63 11.58 1.03
CA VAL A 392 0.18 10.54 0.08
C VAL A 392 -0.11 11.12 -1.29
N THR A 393 -0.04 10.30 -2.34
CA THR A 393 -0.19 10.74 -3.74
C THR A 393 -1.45 11.55 -3.99
N GLN A 394 -2.57 11.13 -3.42
CA GLN A 394 -3.85 11.82 -3.56
C GLN A 394 -3.78 13.28 -3.10
N ARG A 395 -3.07 13.55 -2.01
CA ARG A 395 -2.89 14.92 -1.51
C ARG A 395 -1.98 15.76 -2.41
N HIS A 396 -1.11 15.12 -3.19
CA HIS A 396 -0.27 15.85 -4.13
C HIS A 396 -1.09 16.46 -5.26
N THR A 397 -2.06 15.71 -5.81
CA THR A 397 -2.92 16.21 -6.88
C THR A 397 -3.94 17.23 -6.40
N GLU A 398 -4.41 17.11 -5.14
CA GLU A 398 -5.43 18.00 -4.57
C GLU A 398 -4.87 19.34 -4.07
N CYS A 399 -3.69 19.32 -3.44
CA CYS A 399 -3.22 20.47 -2.66
C CYS A 399 -2.27 21.40 -3.43
N PHE A 400 -1.85 21.04 -4.65
CA PHE A 400 -0.87 21.80 -5.42
C PHE A 400 -1.42 22.29 -6.76
N ASP A 401 -1.08 23.54 -7.14
CA ASP A 401 -1.27 24.01 -8.50
C ASP A 401 -0.29 23.33 -9.48
N ALA A 402 -0.48 23.59 -10.77
CA ALA A 402 0.39 23.10 -11.84
C ALA A 402 1.90 23.36 -11.59
N ARG A 403 2.26 24.40 -10.82
CA ARG A 403 3.65 24.81 -10.54
C ARG A 403 4.16 24.32 -9.18
N GLY A 404 3.35 23.56 -8.44
CA GLY A 404 3.70 23.05 -7.11
C GLY A 404 3.59 24.10 -6.01
N ASN A 405 2.75 25.13 -6.15
CA ASN A 405 2.36 25.99 -5.03
C ASN A 405 1.14 25.40 -4.32
N LEU A 406 1.06 25.56 -3.01
CA LEU A 406 -0.07 25.08 -2.24
C LEU A 406 -1.32 25.90 -2.58
N THR A 407 -2.38 25.23 -3.00
CA THR A 407 -3.72 25.80 -3.22
C THR A 407 -4.67 25.50 -2.06
N ASP A 408 -4.37 24.45 -1.28
CA ASP A 408 -5.13 24.01 -0.11
C ASP A 408 -4.21 23.54 1.03
N GLU A 409 -4.80 23.20 2.17
CA GLU A 409 -4.13 22.63 3.33
C GLU A 409 -3.60 21.22 3.04
N LEU A 410 -2.29 21.03 3.19
CA LEU A 410 -1.63 19.75 2.99
C LEU A 410 -1.35 19.06 4.33
N PRO A 411 -2.06 17.96 4.67
CA PRO A 411 -1.78 17.17 5.86
C PRO A 411 -0.56 16.27 5.67
N LEU A 412 0.38 16.30 6.62
CA LEU A 412 1.56 15.44 6.65
C LEU A 412 1.40 14.35 7.71
N GLN A 413 1.63 13.11 7.29
CA GLN A 413 1.85 11.97 8.17
C GLN A 413 3.24 12.10 8.80
N TRP A 414 3.36 11.81 10.10
CA TRP A 414 4.63 11.99 10.80
C TRP A 414 4.83 11.03 11.98
N ALA A 415 6.10 10.75 12.28
CA ALA A 415 6.56 10.11 13.50
C ALA A 415 7.96 10.63 13.85
N GLY A 416 8.25 10.80 15.14
CA GLY A 416 9.56 11.22 15.65
C GLY A 416 9.48 12.48 16.51
N ASP A 417 10.54 13.28 16.51
CA ASP A 417 10.63 14.56 17.23
C ASP A 417 9.78 15.63 16.52
N ARG A 418 8.68 16.03 17.16
CA ARG A 418 7.71 17.00 16.65
C ARG A 418 8.31 18.39 16.52
N GLU A 419 9.08 18.81 17.51
CA GLU A 419 9.68 20.15 17.55
C GLU A 419 10.71 20.32 16.43
N LEU A 420 11.53 19.30 16.16
CA LEU A 420 12.46 19.29 15.04
C LEU A 420 11.77 19.37 13.67
N ILE A 421 10.66 18.63 13.50
CA ILE A 421 9.86 18.68 12.26
C ILE A 421 9.27 20.09 12.07
N ALA A 422 8.69 20.66 13.13
CA ALA A 422 8.12 21.99 13.10
C ALA A 422 9.15 23.06 12.72
N GLU A 423 10.34 23.01 13.33
CA GLU A 423 11.45 23.92 13.05
C GLU A 423 11.91 23.79 11.59
N ALA A 424 12.17 22.56 11.12
CA ALA A 424 12.64 22.32 9.76
C ALA A 424 11.66 22.83 8.70
N LEU A 425 10.35 22.65 8.91
CA LEU A 425 9.31 23.15 8.02
C LEU A 425 9.20 24.68 8.07
N ALA A 426 9.13 25.28 9.27
CA ALA A 426 8.94 26.72 9.45
C ALA A 426 10.10 27.56 8.91
N GLU A 427 11.34 27.07 9.00
CA GLU A 427 12.53 27.76 8.47
C GLU A 427 12.50 27.99 6.95
N THR A 428 11.65 27.25 6.22
CA THR A 428 11.50 27.42 4.77
C THR A 428 10.49 28.50 4.39
N GLY A 429 9.87 29.15 5.38
CA GLY A 429 8.86 30.20 5.18
C GLY A 429 7.47 29.66 4.84
N LEU A 430 7.20 28.38 5.15
CA LEU A 430 5.88 27.77 5.06
C LEU A 430 5.03 28.16 6.27
N ALA A 431 3.72 28.28 6.07
CA ALA A 431 2.77 28.36 7.17
C ALA A 431 2.52 26.94 7.70
N VAL A 432 2.95 26.66 8.94
CA VAL A 432 2.89 25.32 9.55
C VAL A 432 1.98 25.35 10.77
N ALA A 433 0.92 24.55 10.77
CA ALA A 433 0.18 24.21 11.98
C ALA A 433 0.80 22.94 12.60
N VAL A 434 1.30 23.07 13.82
CA VAL A 434 1.97 22.00 14.55
C VAL A 434 0.92 21.18 15.32
N PRO A 435 0.94 19.84 15.24
CA PRO A 435 -0.01 18.98 15.94
C PRO A 435 0.08 19.10 17.46
N GLU A 436 -1.05 19.10 18.15
CA GLU A 436 -1.09 19.17 19.63
C GLU A 436 -0.66 17.85 20.29
N ASP A 437 -0.92 16.73 19.61
CA ASP A 437 -0.61 15.37 20.04
C ASP A 437 -0.26 14.43 18.87
N ASP A 438 0.22 13.23 19.20
CA ASP A 438 0.69 12.22 18.24
C ASP A 438 -0.43 11.62 17.37
N GLY A 439 -1.71 11.87 17.69
CA GLY A 439 -2.86 11.45 16.90
C GLY A 439 -3.27 12.46 15.83
N SER A 440 -2.68 13.65 15.82
CA SER A 440 -2.95 14.74 14.88
C SER A 440 -1.81 14.93 13.87
N THR A 441 -2.10 15.50 12.70
CA THR A 441 -1.12 15.69 11.61
C THR A 441 -0.56 17.11 11.58
N PHE A 442 0.66 17.29 11.07
CA PHE A 442 1.09 18.63 10.63
C PHE A 442 0.24 19.09 9.45
N ILE A 443 -0.13 20.37 9.43
CA ILE A 443 -0.82 20.97 8.28
C ILE A 443 0.06 22.08 7.70
N LEU A 444 0.32 22.01 6.40
CA LEU A 444 0.94 23.10 5.64
C LEU A 444 -0.15 23.89 4.92
N ALA A 445 -0.20 25.20 5.13
CA ALA A 445 -1.18 26.07 4.48
C ALA A 445 -0.54 26.90 3.35
N PRO A 446 -1.33 27.32 2.35
CA PRO A 446 -0.90 28.26 1.32
C PRO A 446 -0.30 29.54 1.94
N ALA A 447 0.79 30.04 1.34
CA ALA A 447 1.34 31.33 1.72
C ALA A 447 0.32 32.44 1.43
N SER A 448 0.02 33.28 2.44
CA SER A 448 -0.99 34.34 2.38
C SER A 448 -0.61 35.53 1.50
#